data_AF-A0A6I5RAW1-F1
#
_entry.id   AF-A0A6I5RAW1-F1
#
_cell.length_a   1.000
_cell.length_b   1.000
_cell.length_c   1.000
_cell.angle_alpha   90.00
_cell.angle_beta   90.00
_cell.angle_gamma   90.00
#
_symmetry.space_group_name_H-M   'P 1'
#
loop_
_entity.id
_entity.type
_entity.pdbx_description
1 polymer ?
#
loop_
_entity_poly.entity_id
_entity_poly.type
_entity_poly.pdbx_seq_one_letter_code
_entity_poly.pdbx_strand_id
1 'polypeptide(L)'
;MATTDHYTLNRLLERLNKLEARSQLGFGPAPVTRTIHCKRREECLWYFWNGPEGAEPIAHEAITGYARELRVSASEYKNKPTYHLQLVLECHNRSFVLEAGATSVFSKGLILALAALTPEQLQSPITVCPQASQDEEKALFCRLYQGAELIRTVWPKEDESAAFRFLLERAKTNVADACR
;
A
#
# COMPACT_ATOMS: atom_id res chain seq x y z
N MET A 1 31.43 -38.70 -0.17
CA MET A 1 30.98 -37.37 0.29
C MET A 1 30.89 -36.40 -0.90
N ALA A 2 30.01 -36.65 -1.88
CA ALA A 2 29.88 -35.79 -3.08
C ALA A 2 28.42 -35.55 -3.53
N THR A 3 27.43 -36.08 -2.80
CA THR A 3 26.03 -36.07 -3.23
C THR A 3 25.20 -34.94 -2.60
N THR A 4 25.60 -34.43 -1.43
CA THR A 4 24.89 -33.35 -0.71
C THR A 4 24.99 -32.00 -1.44
N ASP A 5 26.08 -31.76 -2.16
CA ASP A 5 26.34 -30.49 -2.85
C ASP A 5 25.55 -30.38 -4.15
N HIS A 6 25.42 -31.50 -4.89
CA HIS A 6 24.66 -31.57 -6.13
C HIS A 6 23.15 -31.39 -5.91
N TYR A 7 22.60 -31.96 -4.83
CA TYR A 7 21.19 -31.77 -4.48
C TYR A 7 20.89 -30.32 -4.07
N THR A 8 21.79 -29.68 -3.34
CA THR A 8 21.65 -28.28 -2.91
C THR A 8 21.74 -27.33 -4.10
N LEU A 9 22.68 -27.57 -5.02
CA LEU A 9 22.83 -26.80 -6.25
C LEU A 9 21.58 -26.91 -7.14
N ASN A 10 21.04 -28.12 -7.34
CA ASN A 10 19.83 -28.33 -8.13
C ASN A 10 18.61 -27.65 -7.51
N ARG A 11 18.49 -27.68 -6.18
CA ARG A 11 17.41 -26.99 -5.46
C ARG A 11 17.53 -25.46 -5.53
N LEU A 12 18.76 -24.93 -5.56
CA LEU A 12 19.01 -23.51 -5.77
C LEU A 12 18.72 -23.08 -7.21
N LEU A 13 19.10 -23.90 -8.19
CA LEU A 13 18.79 -23.69 -9.61
C LEU A 13 17.28 -23.74 -9.87
N GLU A 14 16.53 -24.66 -9.27
CA GLU A 14 15.06 -24.67 -9.36
C GLU A 14 14.43 -23.42 -8.73
N ARG A 15 14.99 -22.92 -7.63
CA ARG A 15 14.52 -21.68 -6.98
C ARG A 15 14.83 -20.45 -7.85
N LEU A 16 16.01 -20.39 -8.46
CA LEU A 16 16.39 -19.33 -9.40
C LEU A 16 15.51 -19.36 -10.64
N ASN A 17 15.28 -20.52 -11.25
CA ASN A 17 14.39 -20.66 -12.41
C ASN A 17 12.94 -20.28 -12.08
N LYS A 18 12.45 -20.58 -10.86
CA LYS A 18 11.12 -20.11 -10.39
C LYS A 18 11.06 -18.61 -10.12
N LEU A 19 12.20 -17.98 -9.81
CA LEU A 19 12.31 -16.52 -9.65
C LEU A 19 12.42 -15.82 -11.01
N GLU A 20 13.15 -16.39 -11.97
CA GLU A 20 13.22 -15.90 -13.35
C GLU A 20 11.87 -16.04 -14.07
N ALA A 21 11.12 -17.11 -13.80
CA ALA A 21 9.76 -17.28 -14.31
C ALA A 21 8.74 -16.25 -13.74
N ARG A 22 9.10 -15.49 -12.70
CA ARG A 22 8.24 -14.44 -12.09
C ARG A 22 8.37 -13.06 -12.74
N SER A 23 9.24 -12.90 -13.72
CA SER A 23 9.26 -11.74 -14.60
C SER A 23 9.48 -12.26 -16.00
N GLN A 24 8.40 -12.43 -16.77
CA GLN A 24 8.54 -12.68 -18.19
C GLN A 24 9.15 -11.41 -18.82
N LEU A 25 10.48 -11.37 -18.90
CA LEU A 25 11.19 -10.34 -19.64
C LEU A 25 10.92 -10.60 -21.12
N GLY A 26 10.44 -9.59 -21.85
CA GLY A 26 10.03 -9.72 -23.26
C GLY A 26 8.61 -9.23 -23.51
N PHE A 27 7.96 -9.75 -24.56
CA PHE A 27 6.58 -9.39 -24.89
C PHE A 27 5.62 -10.03 -23.88
N GLY A 28 4.96 -9.19 -23.09
CA GLY A 28 3.87 -9.56 -22.20
C GLY A 28 2.79 -8.49 -22.23
N PRO A 29 1.62 -8.75 -21.63
CA PRO A 29 0.61 -7.71 -21.45
C PRO A 29 1.22 -6.56 -20.62
N ALA A 30 0.92 -5.32 -21.00
CA ALA A 30 1.35 -4.16 -20.24
C ALA A 30 0.88 -4.29 -18.79
N PRO A 31 1.74 -4.04 -17.78
CA PRO A 31 1.33 -4.10 -16.39
C PRO A 31 0.37 -2.95 -16.10
N VAL A 32 -0.93 -3.25 -16.13
CA VAL A 32 -1.97 -2.26 -15.84
C VAL A 32 -2.02 -1.99 -14.34
N THR A 33 -1.79 -0.73 -13.97
CA THR A 33 -1.99 -0.25 -12.60
C THR A 33 -3.44 -0.43 -12.18
N ARG A 34 -3.70 -1.12 -11.06
CA ARG A 34 -5.05 -1.25 -10.49
C ARG A 34 -5.19 -0.39 -9.24
N THR A 35 -6.36 0.21 -9.07
CA THR A 35 -6.73 0.90 -7.84
C THR A 35 -7.37 -0.07 -6.86
N ILE A 36 -6.83 -0.15 -5.66
CA ILE A 36 -7.40 -0.85 -4.51
C ILE A 36 -8.12 0.20 -3.66
N HIS A 37 -9.43 0.06 -3.53
CA HIS A 37 -10.21 0.94 -2.67
C HIS A 37 -10.14 0.41 -1.23
N CYS A 38 -9.44 1.15 -0.36
CA CYS A 38 -9.30 0.86 1.05
C CYS A 38 -10.52 1.42 1.81
N LYS A 39 -11.63 0.68 1.73
CA LYS A 39 -12.90 1.02 2.35
C LYS A 39 -13.64 -0.24 2.74
N ARG A 40 -14.01 -0.35 4.01
CA ARG A 40 -14.79 -1.47 4.52
C ARG A 40 -16.19 -1.50 3.88
N ARG A 41 -16.57 -2.65 3.33
CA ARG A 41 -17.92 -2.97 2.82
C ARG A 41 -18.21 -4.43 3.12
N GLU A 42 -19.37 -4.72 3.70
CA GLU A 42 -19.80 -6.10 4.00
C GLU A 42 -18.66 -6.89 4.67
N GLU A 43 -18.17 -7.95 4.03
CA GLU A 43 -17.10 -8.82 4.53
C GLU A 43 -15.70 -8.47 3.98
N CYS A 44 -15.54 -7.37 3.23
CA CYS A 44 -14.25 -6.97 2.66
C CYS A 44 -13.72 -5.65 3.24
N LEU A 45 -12.40 -5.62 3.47
CA LEU A 45 -11.69 -4.44 3.97
C LEU A 45 -11.21 -3.53 2.82
N TRP A 46 -10.95 -4.17 1.68
CA TRP A 46 -10.50 -3.52 0.45
C TRP A 46 -10.89 -4.36 -0.77
N TYR A 47 -10.98 -3.71 -1.92
CA TYR A 47 -11.51 -4.31 -3.13
C TYR A 47 -11.01 -3.58 -4.37
N PHE A 48 -11.10 -4.26 -5.52
CA PHE A 48 -11.04 -3.61 -6.82
C PHE A 48 -12.44 -3.18 -7.24
N TRP A 49 -12.58 -2.00 -7.86
CA TRP A 49 -13.85 -1.56 -8.42
C TRP A 49 -13.92 -1.89 -9.92
N ASN A 50 -14.87 -2.75 -10.29
CA ASN A 50 -15.07 -3.19 -11.67
C ASN A 50 -16.28 -2.49 -12.32
N GLY A 51 -16.61 -1.27 -11.88
CA GLY A 51 -17.69 -0.49 -12.46
C GLY A 51 -19.08 -1.11 -12.18
N PRO A 52 -19.92 -1.37 -13.19
CA PRO A 52 -21.25 -1.95 -13.01
C PRO A 52 -21.25 -3.32 -12.34
N GLU A 53 -20.18 -4.11 -12.50
CA GLU A 53 -20.02 -5.43 -11.87
C GLU A 53 -19.77 -5.32 -10.36
N GLY A 54 -19.48 -4.11 -9.86
CA GLY A 54 -19.36 -3.82 -8.45
C GLY A 54 -17.96 -4.03 -7.88
N ALA A 55 -17.91 -4.28 -6.57
CA ALA A 55 -16.69 -4.47 -5.82
C ALA A 55 -16.23 -5.94 -5.91
N GLU A 56 -14.98 -6.16 -6.31
CA GLU A 56 -14.29 -7.45 -6.29
C GLU A 56 -13.44 -7.52 -5.00
N PRO A 57 -13.87 -8.29 -3.98
CA PRO A 57 -13.15 -8.38 -2.71
C PRO A 57 -11.72 -8.92 -2.87
N ILE A 58 -10.77 -8.33 -2.15
CA ILE A 58 -9.41 -8.85 -2.06
C ILE A 58 -9.29 -9.67 -0.77
N ALA A 59 -9.09 -10.98 -0.92
CA ALA A 59 -8.97 -11.91 0.20
C ALA A 59 -7.63 -11.81 0.95
N HIS A 60 -6.60 -11.23 0.32
CA HIS A 60 -5.31 -11.02 0.97
C HIS A 60 -5.42 -9.92 2.03
N GLU A 61 -4.77 -10.12 3.18
CA GLU A 61 -4.83 -9.20 4.33
C GLU A 61 -3.79 -8.08 4.26
N ALA A 62 -2.79 -8.21 3.38
CA ALA A 62 -1.71 -7.25 3.26
C ALA A 62 -1.16 -7.18 1.82
N ILE A 63 -0.57 -6.03 1.49
CA ILE A 63 0.15 -5.79 0.25
C ILE A 63 1.52 -5.21 0.59
N THR A 64 2.55 -5.73 -0.04
CA THR A 64 3.94 -5.30 0.16
C THR A 64 4.50 -4.72 -1.13
N GLY A 65 5.11 -3.56 -1.05
CA GLY A 65 5.70 -2.89 -2.20
C GLY A 65 6.55 -1.70 -1.82
N TYR A 66 7.20 -1.11 -2.81
CA TYR A 66 7.94 0.13 -2.66
C TYR A 66 6.99 1.31 -2.79
N ALA A 67 7.00 2.22 -1.81
CA ALA A 67 6.23 3.46 -1.90
C ALA A 67 6.85 4.36 -2.97
N ARG A 68 6.10 4.65 -4.03
CA ARG A 68 6.59 5.46 -5.17
C ARG A 68 6.04 6.86 -5.20
N GLU A 69 4.81 7.04 -4.74
CA GLU A 69 4.16 8.34 -4.79
C GLU A 69 3.03 8.39 -3.76
N LEU A 70 2.93 9.51 -3.05
CA LEU A 70 1.78 9.83 -2.22
C LEU A 70 1.15 11.11 -2.74
N ARG A 71 -0.13 11.05 -3.12
CA ARG A 71 -0.84 12.22 -3.67
C ARG A 71 -2.27 12.32 -3.13
N VAL A 72 -2.85 13.49 -3.29
CA VAL A 72 -4.28 13.71 -3.08
C VAL A 72 -4.92 13.97 -4.43
N SER A 73 -5.89 13.15 -4.81
CA SER A 73 -6.71 13.36 -6.00
C SER A 73 -8.04 13.99 -5.63
N ALA A 74 -8.55 14.84 -6.52
CA ALA A 74 -9.90 15.38 -6.43
C ALA A 74 -10.80 14.65 -7.42
N SER A 75 -12.02 14.32 -7.00
CA SER A 75 -13.07 13.80 -7.85
C SER A 75 -14.40 14.45 -7.49
N GLU A 76 -15.41 14.29 -8.34
CA GLU A 76 -16.74 14.84 -8.11
C GLU A 76 -17.74 13.72 -7.85
N TYR A 77 -18.47 13.80 -6.74
CA TYR A 77 -19.54 12.88 -6.41
C TYR A 77 -20.78 13.65 -5.99
N LYS A 78 -21.90 13.44 -6.72
CA LYS A 78 -23.17 14.14 -6.50
C LYS A 78 -23.00 15.67 -6.48
N ASN A 79 -22.26 16.22 -7.43
CA ASN A 79 -21.95 17.66 -7.57
C ASN A 79 -21.22 18.26 -6.35
N LYS A 80 -20.51 17.44 -5.58
CA LYS A 80 -19.67 17.87 -4.47
C LYS A 80 -18.23 17.41 -4.70
N PRO A 81 -17.24 18.27 -4.40
CA PRO A 81 -15.84 17.86 -4.46
C PRO A 81 -15.57 16.81 -3.38
N THR A 82 -14.90 15.74 -3.77
CA THR A 82 -14.44 14.68 -2.89
C THR A 82 -12.95 14.49 -3.11
N TYR A 83 -12.23 14.24 -2.02
CA TYR A 83 -10.77 14.13 -2.05
C TYR A 83 -10.36 12.74 -1.59
N HIS A 84 -9.41 12.16 -2.31
CA HIS A 84 -8.89 10.83 -2.02
C HIS A 84 -7.37 10.90 -1.81
N LEU A 85 -6.89 10.24 -0.77
CA LEU A 85 -5.48 9.96 -0.61
C LEU A 85 -5.14 8.73 -1.45
N GLN A 86 -4.10 8.84 -2.26
CA GLN A 86 -3.60 7.76 -3.12
C GLN A 86 -2.13 7.51 -2.81
N LEU A 87 -1.80 6.27 -2.42
CA LEU A 87 -0.42 5.78 -2.34
C LEU A 87 -0.17 4.83 -3.51
N VAL A 88 0.82 5.15 -4.35
CA VAL A 88 1.30 4.27 -5.41
C VAL A 88 2.35 3.33 -4.82
N LEU A 89 2.06 2.03 -4.87
CA LEU A 89 2.99 0.97 -4.53
C LEU A 89 3.49 0.29 -5.79
N GLU A 90 4.79 0.17 -5.96
CA GLU A 90 5.38 -0.73 -6.94
C GLU A 90 5.60 -2.10 -6.30
N CYS A 91 4.94 -3.12 -6.84
CA CYS A 91 4.97 -4.49 -6.36
C CYS A 91 5.50 -5.40 -7.46
N HIS A 92 6.66 -6.03 -7.30
CA HIS A 92 7.27 -6.94 -8.30
C HIS A 92 7.08 -6.49 -9.77
N ASN A 93 6.06 -6.98 -10.47
CA ASN A 93 5.78 -6.72 -11.87
C ASN A 93 4.57 -5.79 -12.13
N ARG A 94 3.98 -5.16 -11.10
CA ARG A 94 2.78 -4.33 -11.24
C ARG A 94 2.73 -3.23 -10.17
N SER A 95 2.20 -2.07 -10.55
CA SER A 95 1.88 -1.01 -9.59
C SER A 95 0.44 -1.10 -9.11
N PHE A 96 0.21 -0.77 -7.84
CA PHE A 96 -1.12 -0.64 -7.25
C PHE A 96 -1.29 0.76 -6.68
N VAL A 97 -2.50 1.31 -6.79
CA VAL A 97 -2.87 2.55 -6.13
C VAL A 97 -3.77 2.20 -4.95
N LEU A 98 -3.28 2.38 -3.72
CA LEU A 98 -4.13 2.30 -2.54
C LEU A 98 -4.88 3.62 -2.39
N GLU A 99 -6.20 3.58 -2.50
CA GLU A 99 -7.05 4.76 -2.47
C GLU A 99 -8.03 4.73 -1.30
N ALA A 100 -8.06 5.81 -0.52
CA ALA A 100 -9.03 6.02 0.56
C ALA A 100 -9.50 7.49 0.57
N GLY A 101 -10.64 7.77 1.21
CA GLY A 101 -11.07 9.16 1.40
C GLY A 101 -10.04 9.93 2.21
N ALA A 102 -9.64 11.13 1.77
CA ALA A 102 -8.45 11.83 2.25
C ALA A 102 -8.39 12.05 3.78
N THR A 103 -9.54 12.21 4.42
CA THR A 103 -9.68 12.44 5.87
C THR A 103 -10.09 11.20 6.66
N SER A 104 -10.18 10.04 6.01
CA SER A 104 -10.56 8.77 6.64
C SER A 104 -9.55 8.32 7.71
N VAL A 105 -10.00 7.47 8.64
CA VAL A 105 -9.14 6.85 9.65
C VAL A 105 -7.97 6.10 9.00
N PHE A 106 -8.24 5.39 7.89
CA PHE A 106 -7.22 4.71 7.10
C PHE A 106 -6.15 5.69 6.60
N SER A 107 -6.58 6.78 5.96
CA SER A 107 -5.68 7.83 5.43
C SER A 107 -4.87 8.50 6.53
N LYS A 108 -5.49 8.82 7.67
CA LYS A 108 -4.80 9.37 8.84
C LYS A 108 -3.69 8.43 9.34
N GLY A 109 -4.01 7.14 9.50
CA GLY A 109 -3.02 6.13 9.91
C GLY A 109 -1.88 5.96 8.91
N LEU A 110 -2.20 5.96 7.61
CA LEU A 110 -1.21 5.85 6.54
C LEU A 110 -0.26 7.07 6.51
N ILE A 111 -0.82 8.28 6.56
CA ILE A 111 -0.05 9.53 6.58
C ILE A 111 0.91 9.56 7.78
N LEU A 112 0.43 9.20 8.98
CA LEU A 112 1.27 9.18 10.17
C LEU A 112 2.46 8.22 10.01
N ALA A 113 2.20 6.99 9.55
CA ALA A 113 3.25 6.00 9.42
C ALA A 113 4.30 6.42 8.38
N LEU A 114 3.89 6.95 7.24
CA LEU A 114 4.80 7.45 6.21
C LEU A 114 5.58 8.70 6.66
N ALA A 115 4.96 9.59 7.43
CA ALA A 115 5.63 10.76 7.99
C ALA A 115 6.68 10.40 9.07
N ALA A 116 6.47 9.27 9.76
CA ALA A 116 7.38 8.78 10.80
C ALA A 116 8.65 8.11 10.23
N LEU A 117 8.57 7.54 9.02
CA LEU A 117 9.71 6.92 8.33
C LEU A 117 10.60 7.98 7.67
N THR A 118 11.90 7.75 7.64
CA THR A 118 12.84 8.57 6.83
C THR A 118 12.79 8.17 5.35
N PRO A 119 13.28 9.03 4.43
CA PRO A 119 13.42 8.66 3.02
C PRO A 119 14.23 7.37 2.82
N GLU A 120 15.33 7.18 3.55
CA GLU A 120 16.18 6.00 3.47
C GLU A 120 15.43 4.73 3.91
N GLN A 121 14.59 4.85 4.93
CA GLN A 121 13.73 3.75 5.36
C GLN A 121 12.69 3.38 4.28
N LEU A 122 12.15 4.36 3.56
CA LEU A 122 11.18 4.14 2.48
C LEU A 122 11.79 3.59 1.19
N GLN A 123 13.12 3.52 1.09
CA GLN A 123 13.79 2.74 0.04
C GLN A 123 13.61 1.22 0.23
N SER A 124 13.25 0.78 1.44
CA SER A 124 12.86 -0.60 1.72
C SER A 124 11.37 -0.82 1.49
N PRO A 125 10.93 -2.04 1.12
CA PRO A 125 9.51 -2.35 0.98
C PRO A 125 8.73 -2.11 2.27
N ILE A 126 7.54 -1.53 2.12
CA ILE A 126 6.56 -1.39 3.19
C ILE A 126 5.42 -2.37 2.98
N THR A 127 4.84 -2.86 4.07
CA THR A 127 3.64 -3.69 4.04
C THR A 127 2.46 -2.91 4.59
N VAL A 128 1.42 -2.74 3.78
CA VAL A 128 0.17 -2.10 4.18
C VAL A 128 -0.87 -3.17 4.47
N CYS A 129 -1.46 -3.11 5.66
CA CYS A 129 -2.47 -4.05 6.14
C CYS A 129 -3.70 -3.25 6.64
N PRO A 130 -4.84 -3.32 5.94
CA PRO A 130 -6.08 -2.75 6.43
C PRO A 130 -6.59 -3.57 7.62
N GLN A 131 -7.15 -2.90 8.62
CA GLN A 131 -7.72 -3.55 9.79
C GLN A 131 -9.10 -3.00 10.10
N ALA A 132 -10.09 -3.89 10.26
CA ALA A 132 -11.40 -3.50 10.76
C ALA A 132 -11.32 -2.95 12.18
N SER A 133 -12.09 -1.89 12.45
CA SER A 133 -12.39 -1.49 13.82
C SER A 133 -13.33 -2.49 14.48
N GLN A 134 -13.10 -2.74 15.78
CA GLN A 134 -13.99 -3.51 16.64
C GLN A 134 -15.15 -2.66 17.17
N ASP A 135 -14.95 -1.34 17.27
CA ASP A 135 -15.89 -0.42 17.91
C ASP A 135 -16.78 0.33 16.91
N GLU A 136 -16.29 0.54 15.68
CA GLU A 136 -17.01 1.29 14.65
C GLU A 136 -17.10 0.48 13.35
N GLU A 137 -18.32 0.08 12.98
CA GLU A 137 -18.58 -0.86 11.88
C GLU A 137 -17.95 -0.44 10.55
N LYS A 138 -17.91 0.86 10.24
CA LYS A 138 -17.39 1.39 8.97
C LYS A 138 -15.93 1.84 9.03
N ALA A 139 -15.34 1.90 10.23
CA ALA A 139 -13.98 2.36 10.38
C ALA A 139 -12.99 1.29 9.93
N LEU A 140 -12.02 1.74 9.12
CA LEU A 140 -10.91 0.95 8.63
C LEU A 140 -9.61 1.63 9.06
N PHE A 141 -8.77 0.94 9.81
CA PHE A 141 -7.45 1.37 10.19
C PHE A 141 -6.41 0.93 9.16
N CYS A 142 -5.32 1.68 9.07
CA CYS A 142 -4.15 1.30 8.28
C CYS A 142 -3.03 0.90 9.25
N ARG A 143 -2.58 -0.35 9.18
CA ARG A 143 -1.30 -0.78 9.77
C ARG A 143 -0.23 -0.78 8.69
N LEU A 144 0.90 -0.15 8.98
CA LEU A 144 2.05 -0.14 8.08
C LEU A 144 3.23 -0.79 8.80
N TYR A 145 3.88 -1.73 8.11
CA TYR A 145 5.06 -2.43 8.61
C TYR A 145 6.26 -2.14 7.72
N GLN A 146 7.44 -2.09 8.34
CA GLN A 146 8.72 -2.17 7.65
C GLN A 146 9.37 -3.50 8.05
N GLY A 147 9.53 -4.42 7.09
CA GLY A 147 9.86 -5.81 7.42
C GLY A 147 8.81 -6.44 8.35
N ALA A 148 9.24 -6.91 9.51
CA ALA A 148 8.36 -7.48 10.54
C ALA A 148 7.89 -6.46 11.60
N GLU A 149 8.37 -5.21 11.55
CA GLU A 149 8.12 -4.21 12.58
C GLU A 149 6.93 -3.33 12.22
N LEU A 150 5.96 -3.24 13.15
CA LEU A 150 4.83 -2.32 13.02
C LEU A 150 5.29 -0.89 13.31
N ILE A 151 5.02 0.03 12.38
CA ILE A 151 5.24 1.46 12.58
C ILE A 151 4.14 2.01 13.48
N ARG A 152 4.45 2.14 14.77
CA ARG A 152 3.52 2.63 15.79
C ARG A 152 3.49 4.15 15.79
N THR A 153 2.32 4.72 15.55
CA THR A 153 2.11 6.17 15.56
C THR A 153 0.82 6.51 16.29
N VAL A 154 0.75 7.73 16.83
CA VAL A 154 -0.43 8.25 17.52
C VAL A 154 -0.81 9.56 16.85
N TRP A 155 -2.08 9.70 16.49
CA TRP A 155 -2.58 10.96 15.91
C TRP A 155 -2.52 12.07 16.96
N PRO A 156 -1.97 13.26 16.62
CA PRO A 156 -1.94 14.38 17.55
C PRO A 156 -3.35 14.77 18.00
N LYS A 157 -3.55 14.99 19.30
CA LYS A 157 -4.84 15.40 19.87
C LYS A 157 -5.13 16.89 19.74
N GLU A 158 -4.10 17.69 19.47
CA GLU A 158 -4.19 19.15 19.40
C GLU A 158 -4.10 19.62 17.94
N ASP A 159 -4.94 20.58 17.57
CA ASP A 159 -5.06 21.17 16.23
C ASP A 159 -4.97 20.15 15.08
N GLU A 160 -5.98 19.28 15.00
CA GLU A 160 -6.04 18.19 14.00
C GLU A 160 -5.87 18.68 12.57
N SER A 161 -6.33 19.89 12.25
CA SER A 161 -6.28 20.43 10.88
C SER A 161 -4.87 20.88 10.50
N ALA A 162 -4.17 21.60 11.39
CA ALA A 162 -2.77 21.95 11.17
C ALA A 162 -1.89 20.69 11.16
N ALA A 163 -2.11 19.78 12.11
CA ALA A 163 -1.40 18.51 12.19
C ALA A 163 -1.58 17.68 10.90
N PHE A 164 -2.79 17.59 10.37
CA PHE A 164 -3.07 16.86 9.13
C PHE A 164 -2.23 17.39 7.96
N ARG A 165 -2.26 18.71 7.73
CA ARG A 165 -1.51 19.33 6.61
C ARG A 165 -0.01 19.13 6.76
N PHE A 166 0.52 19.39 7.94
CA PHE A 166 1.94 19.21 8.22
C PHE A 166 2.39 17.77 8.01
N LEU A 167 1.66 16.80 8.56
CA LEU A 167 1.99 15.38 8.43
C LEU A 167 1.84 14.88 6.99
N LEU A 168 0.83 15.35 6.26
CA LEU A 168 0.63 15.00 4.86
C LEU A 168 1.81 15.48 4.00
N GLU A 169 2.22 16.75 4.14
CA GLU A 169 3.34 17.28 3.38
C GLU A 169 4.66 16.58 3.75
N ARG A 170 4.89 16.31 5.04
CA ARG A 170 6.04 15.51 5.47
C ARG A 170 6.04 14.11 4.85
N ALA A 171 4.91 13.40 4.88
CA ALA A 171 4.78 12.08 4.29
C ALA A 171 5.05 12.10 2.76
N LYS A 172 4.53 13.11 2.05
CA LYS A 172 4.79 13.29 0.62
C LYS A 172 6.27 13.51 0.34
N THR A 173 6.91 14.41 1.08
CA THR A 173 8.35 14.69 0.95
C THR A 173 9.17 13.44 1.20
N ASN A 174 8.89 12.69 2.27
CA ASN A 174 9.60 11.45 2.59
C ASN A 174 9.51 10.42 1.44
N VAL A 175 8.31 10.21 0.89
CA VAL A 175 8.09 9.28 -0.23
C VAL A 175 8.78 9.77 -1.51
N ALA A 176 8.71 11.08 -1.79
CA ALA A 176 9.34 11.67 -2.98
C ALA A 176 10.86 11.58 -2.92
N ASP A 177 11.47 11.89 -1.77
CA ASP A 177 12.91 11.85 -1.57
C ASP A 177 13.46 10.40 -1.57
N ALA A 178 12.67 9.41 -1.16
CA ALA A 178 13.03 8.00 -1.24
C ALA A 178 13.15 7.47 -2.68
N CYS A 179 12.58 8.18 -3.66
CA CYS A 179 12.58 7.81 -5.07
C CYS A 179 13.65 8.54 -5.90
N ARG A 180 14.43 9.42 -5.28
CA ARG A 180 15.57 10.11 -5.90
C ARG A 180 16.84 9.29 -5.78
#